data_AF-A0A523AW02-F1
#
_entry.id   AF-A0A523AW02-F1
#
_cell.length_a   1.000
_cell.length_b   1.000
_cell.length_c   1.000
_cell.angle_alpha   90.00
_cell.angle_beta   90.00
_cell.angle_gamma   90.00
#
_symmetry.space_group_name_H-M   'P 1'
#
loop_
_entity.id
_entity.type
_entity.pdbx_description
1 polymer ?
#
loop_
_entity_poly.entity_id
_entity_poly.type
_entity_poly.pdbx_seq_one_letter_code
_entity_poly.pdbx_strand_id
1 'polypeptide(L)' 'MTSCSVCGKPVERGVRCSTCGATLHRECAKKILGKFYCRKCYREGRKEARYERMRQWGVPGRT' A
#
# COMPACT_ATOMS: atom_id res chain seq x y z
N MET A 1 -12.89 -13.50 -13.68
CA MET A 1 -12.15 -13.84 -12.44
C MET A 1 -11.26 -12.66 -12.05
N THR A 2 -11.43 -12.12 -10.85
CA THR A 2 -10.55 -11.08 -10.30
C THR A 2 -9.29 -11.73 -9.72
N SER A 3 -8.10 -11.31 -10.16
CA SER A 3 -6.81 -11.78 -9.64
C SER A 3 -6.29 -10.85 -8.55
N CYS A 4 -5.62 -11.42 -7.55
CA CYS A 4 -4.97 -10.65 -6.48
C CYS A 4 -3.78 -9.89 -7.05
N SER A 5 -3.77 -8.55 -6.96
CA SER A 5 -2.63 -7.74 -7.44
C SER A 5 -1.35 -7.89 -6.62
N VAL A 6 -1.32 -8.76 -5.61
CA VAL A 6 -0.15 -9.01 -4.75
C VAL A 6 0.49 -10.35 -5.04
N CYS A 7 -0.31 -11.41 -5.21
CA CYS A 7 0.18 -12.77 -5.42
C CYS A 7 -0.20 -13.36 -6.79
N GLY A 8 -0.98 -12.66 -7.60
CA GLY A 8 -1.42 -13.11 -8.93
C GLY A 8 -2.49 -14.20 -8.92
N LYS A 9 -2.80 -14.78 -7.76
CA LYS A 9 -3.78 -15.87 -7.63
C LYS A 9 -5.22 -15.35 -7.73
N PRO A 10 -6.17 -16.16 -8.22
CA PRO A 10 -7.58 -15.78 -8.26
C PRO A 10 -8.14 -15.47 -6.87
N VAL A 11 -9.01 -14.47 -6.78
CA VAL A 11 -9.71 -14.03 -5.57
C VAL A 11 -11.21 -14.10 -5.85
N GLU A 12 -11.92 -14.94 -5.08
CA GLU A 12 -13.39 -14.96 -5.08
C GLU A 12 -13.99 -14.01 -4.04
N ARG A 13 -13.45 -14.00 -2.81
CA ARG A 13 -13.85 -13.07 -1.74
C ARG A 13 -12.61 -12.42 -1.13
N GLY A 14 -12.45 -11.13 -1.40
CA GLY A 14 -11.28 -10.35 -0.98
C GLY A 14 -11.64 -8.96 -0.47
N VAL A 15 -10.62 -8.22 -0.08
CA VAL A 15 -10.72 -6.78 0.21
C VAL A 15 -10.31 -6.00 -1.02
N ARG A 16 -10.88 -4.80 -1.16
CA ARG A 16 -10.51 -3.86 -2.22
C ARG A 16 -9.49 -2.85 -1.70
N CYS A 17 -8.54 -2.50 -2.54
CA CYS A 17 -7.60 -1.42 -2.26
C CYS A 17 -8.38 -0.10 -2.13
N SER A 18 -8.26 0.61 -1.00
CA SER A 18 -8.94 1.89 -0.81
C SER A 18 -8.49 2.99 -1.77
N THR A 19 -7.29 2.87 -2.35
CA THR A 19 -6.74 3.87 -3.28
C THR A 19 -7.06 3.58 -4.74
N CYS A 20 -6.94 2.32 -5.18
CA CYS A 20 -7.04 1.96 -6.60
C CYS A 20 -8.15 0.94 -6.92
N GLY A 21 -8.89 0.47 -5.92
CA GLY A 21 -9.98 -0.51 -6.11
C GLY A 21 -9.54 -1.94 -6.43
N ALA A 22 -8.23 -2.21 -6.53
CA ALA A 22 -7.69 -3.53 -6.83
C ALA A 22 -8.17 -4.59 -5.81
N THR A 23 -8.49 -5.80 -6.29
CA THR A 23 -8.99 -6.89 -5.45
C THR A 23 -7.82 -7.68 -4.87
N LEU A 24 -7.87 -7.98 -3.58
CA LEU A 24 -6.76 -8.56 -2.81
C LEU A 24 -7.30 -9.62 -1.85
N HIS A 25 -6.54 -10.69 -1.59
CA HIS A 25 -6.85 -11.55 -0.44
C HIS A 25 -6.67 -10.75 0.87
N ARG A 26 -7.52 -11.02 1.87
CA ARG A 26 -7.40 -10.41 3.21
C ARG A 26 -6.01 -10.63 3.83
N GLU A 27 -5.45 -11.82 3.63
CA GLU A 27 -4.11 -12.17 4.11
C GLU A 27 -3.01 -11.40 3.38
N CYS A 28 -3.15 -11.25 2.05
CA CYS A 28 -2.23 -10.45 1.25
C CYS A 28 -2.26 -8.98 1.67
N ALA A 29 -3.44 -8.40 1.91
CA ALA A 29 -3.54 -7.02 2.41
C ALA A 29 -2.89 -6.89 3.80
N LYS A 30 -3.20 -7.80 4.74
CA LYS A 30 -2.58 -7.80 6.08
C LYS A 30 -1.04 -7.89 6.04
N LYS A 31 -0.47 -8.72 5.15
CA LYS A 31 1.00 -8.87 5.01
C LYS A 31 1.71 -7.57 4.63
N ILE A 32 1.03 -6.65 3.96
CA ILE A 32 1.61 -5.39 3.49
C ILE A 32 1.41 -4.28 4.54
N LEU A 33 1.02 -4.62 5.78
CA LEU A 33 0.68 -3.68 6.88
C LEU A 33 -0.50 -2.74 6.58
N GLY A 34 -1.00 -2.70 5.33
CA GLY A 34 -2.19 -2.00 4.91
C GLY A 34 -3.39 -2.95 4.87
N LYS A 35 -4.23 -2.92 5.90
CA LYS A 35 -5.46 -3.75 6.02
C LYS A 35 -6.37 -3.69 4.78
N PHE A 36 -6.21 -2.67 3.95
CA PHE A 36 -7.00 -2.40 2.74
C PHE A 36 -6.17 -1.80 1.59
N TYR A 37 -4.86 -2.01 1.53
CA TYR A 37 -4.02 -1.43 0.47
C TYR A 37 -3.27 -2.50 -0.32
N CYS A 38 -3.12 -2.28 -1.63
CA CYS A 38 -2.26 -3.10 -2.48
C CYS A 38 -0.79 -2.73 -2.28
N ARG A 39 0.13 -3.59 -2.76
CA ARG A 39 1.58 -3.39 -2.59
C ARG A 39 2.07 -2.07 -3.20
N LYS A 40 1.51 -1.65 -4.33
CA LYS A 40 1.89 -0.41 -5.02
C LYS A 40 1.44 0.81 -4.21
N CYS A 41 0.15 0.94 -3.93
CA CYS A 41 -0.40 2.08 -3.19
C CYS A 41 0.18 2.19 -1.77
N TYR A 42 0.43 1.06 -1.09
CA TYR A 42 1.09 1.09 0.21
C TYR A 42 2.52 1.64 0.12
N ARG A 43 3.30 1.23 -0.89
CA ARG A 43 4.67 1.72 -1.09
C ARG A 43 4.67 3.22 -1.41
N GLU A 44 3.76 3.68 -2.25
CA GLU A 44 3.61 5.10 -2.59
C GLU A 44 3.22 5.93 -1.38
N GLY A 45 2.18 5.54 -0.65
CA GLY A 45 1.76 6.23 0.58
C GLY A 45 2.87 6.30 1.63
N ARG A 46 3.70 5.24 1.74
CA ARG A 46 4.85 5.25 2.67
C ARG A 46 5.97 6.19 2.20
N LYS A 47 6.19 6.30 0.89
CA LYS A 47 7.16 7.24 0.32
C LYS A 47 6.70 8.68 0.55
N GLU A 48 5.42 8.94 0.34
CA GLU A 48 4.81 10.25 0.53
C GLU A 48 4.86 10.67 2.00
N ALA A 49 4.45 9.80 2.93
CA ALA A 49 4.56 10.07 4.38
C ALA A 49 6.02 10.33 4.83
N ARG A 50 6.99 9.65 4.21
CA ARG A 50 8.42 9.92 4.47
C ARG A 50 8.83 11.30 3.95
N TYR A 51 8.38 11.67 2.74
CA TYR A 51 8.69 12.95 2.13
C TYR A 51 8.02 14.11 2.86
N GLU A 52 6.76 13.94 3.28
CA GLU A 52 6.03 14.88 4.13
C GLU A 52 6.74 15.09 5.47
N ARG A 53 7.24 14.02 6.11
CA ARG A 53 8.08 14.15 7.31
C ARG A 53 9.36 14.94 7.06
N MET A 54 10.03 14.73 5.93
CA MET A 54 11.21 15.51 5.54
C MET A 54 10.87 16.99 5.29
N ARG A 55 9.70 17.28 4.72
CA ARG A 55 9.20 18.66 4.56
C ARG A 55 8.88 19.31 5.90
N GLN A 56 8.28 18.56 6.82
CA GLN A 56 7.85 19.08 8.12
C GLN A 56 9.02 19.36 9.08
N TRP A 57 10.05 18.52 9.08
CA TRP A 57 11.20 18.67 9.99
C TRP A 57 12.40 19.38 9.35
N GLY A 58 12.35 19.66 8.05
CA GLY A 58 13.53 20.06 7.29
C GLY A 58 14.56 18.94 7.23
N VAL A 59 15.37 18.90 6.17
CA VAL A 59 16.58 18.06 6.17
C VAL A 59 17.44 18.62 7.31
N PRO A 60 17.82 17.86 8.36
CA PRO A 60 18.78 18.38 9.33
C PRO A 60 20.00 18.80 8.52
N GLY A 61 20.23 20.12 8.52
CA GLY A 61 21.28 20.75 7.75
C GLY A 61 22.58 20.07 8.11
N ARG A 62 23.26 19.54 7.09
CA ARG A 62 24.70 19.34 7.15
C ARG A 62 25.29 20.74 7.37
N THR A 63 25.52 21.10 8.62
CA THR A 63 26.29 22.28 9.02
C THR A 63 27.63 21.76 9.53
#